data_AF-A0A2V6K6T8-F1
#
_entry.id   AF-A0A2V6K6T8-F1
#
_cell.length_a   1.000
_cell.length_b   1.000
_cell.length_c   1.000
_cell.angle_alpha   90.00
_cell.angle_beta   90.00
_cell.angle_gamma   90.00
#
_symmetry.space_group_name_H-M   'P 1'
#
loop_
_entity.id
_entity.type
_entity.pdbx_description
1 polymer ?
#
loop_
_entity_poly.entity_id
_entity_poly.type
_entity_poly.pdbx_seq_one_letter_code
_entity_poly.pdbx_strand_id
1 'polypeptide(L)'
;MFTASYMYLDAEKTSSKDISQSQGARLPRRPRNEVYISASYLWYKRLRTVIEAKFVNAREELNFGGPNFDIEDYSFVNIAAEYEINPHLSLFGRINNLTDEQYSEVFGFPALGRAAYGGVKVRF
;
A
#
# COMPACT_ATOMS: atom_id res chain seq x y z
N MET A 1 2.55 -8.72 -17.37
CA MET A 1 1.31 -7.93 -17.21
C MET A 1 1.67 -6.68 -16.42
N PHE A 2 1.10 -5.55 -16.77
CA PHE A 2 1.35 -4.27 -16.11
C PHE A 2 0.02 -3.63 -15.73
N THR A 3 -0.04 -3.03 -14.55
CA THR A 3 -1.21 -2.32 -14.03
C THR A 3 -0.73 -1.07 -13.33
N ALA A 4 -1.37 0.04 -13.62
CA ALA A 4 -1.18 1.29 -12.90
C ALA A 4 -2.55 1.93 -12.67
N SER A 5 -2.72 2.51 -11.49
CA SER A 5 -3.93 3.25 -11.12
C SER A 5 -3.54 4.48 -10.31
N TYR A 6 -4.27 5.55 -10.55
CA TYR A 6 -4.14 6.80 -9.81
C TYR A 6 -5.52 7.24 -9.33
N MET A 7 -5.60 7.70 -8.09
CA MET A 7 -6.79 8.28 -7.48
C MET A 7 -6.46 9.68 -6.97
N TYR A 8 -7.30 10.63 -7.37
CA TYR A 8 -7.42 11.92 -6.71
C TYR A 8 -8.76 11.97 -5.98
N LEU A 9 -8.75 12.32 -4.69
CA LEU A 9 -9.93 12.40 -3.85
C LEU A 9 -10.00 13.77 -3.20
N ASP A 10 -11.06 14.51 -3.51
CA ASP A 10 -11.44 15.70 -2.77
C ASP A 10 -12.72 15.41 -1.98
N ALA A 11 -12.60 15.46 -0.67
CA ALA A 11 -13.67 15.09 0.25
C ALA A 11 -13.66 16.05 1.42
N GLU A 12 -14.70 16.87 1.49
CA GLU A 12 -14.85 17.91 2.51
C GLU A 12 -16.17 17.77 3.28
N LYS A 13 -16.19 18.34 4.47
CA LYS A 13 -17.37 18.39 5.33
C LYS A 13 -18.36 19.45 4.83
N THR A 14 -19.56 19.04 4.46
CA THR A 14 -20.59 19.95 3.90
C THR A 14 -21.65 20.42 4.92
N SER A 15 -21.78 19.77 6.07
CA SER A 15 -22.76 20.12 7.11
C SER A 15 -22.18 19.94 8.51
N SER A 16 -22.56 20.79 9.47
CA SER A 16 -22.05 20.78 10.85
C SER A 16 -22.51 19.59 11.71
N LYS A 17 -23.44 18.74 11.23
CA LYS A 17 -24.17 17.77 12.07
C LYS A 17 -23.44 16.47 12.44
N ASP A 18 -22.45 16.03 11.67
CA ASP A 18 -21.98 14.62 11.78
C ASP A 18 -20.68 14.42 12.55
N ILE A 19 -19.70 15.31 12.39
CA ILE A 19 -18.33 15.17 12.92
C ILE A 19 -17.86 16.51 13.53
N SER A 20 -16.88 16.55 14.42
CA SER A 20 -16.55 17.78 15.18
C SER A 20 -15.82 18.87 14.39
N GLN A 21 -15.36 18.60 13.17
CA GLN A 21 -14.59 19.56 12.37
C GLN A 21 -15.43 20.74 11.85
N SER A 22 -14.77 21.83 11.50
CA SER A 22 -15.40 22.95 10.79
C SER A 22 -15.95 22.51 9.42
N GLN A 23 -17.04 23.16 8.96
CA GLN A 23 -17.52 23.00 7.59
C GLN A 23 -16.42 23.45 6.60
N GLY A 24 -16.26 22.72 5.50
CA GLY A 24 -15.16 22.89 4.54
C GLY A 24 -13.84 22.21 4.95
N ALA A 25 -13.76 21.62 6.16
CA ALA A 25 -12.59 20.82 6.52
C ALA A 25 -12.53 19.53 5.69
N ARG A 26 -11.32 19.11 5.33
CA ARG A 26 -11.08 17.82 4.68
C ARG A 26 -11.54 16.68 5.59
N LEU A 27 -12.12 15.64 5.01
CA LEU A 27 -12.47 14.45 5.77
C LEU A 27 -11.18 13.72 6.20
N PRO A 28 -11.01 13.39 7.49
CA PRO A 28 -9.84 12.69 7.98
C PRO A 28 -9.80 11.26 7.42
N ARG A 29 -8.61 10.67 7.34
CA ARG A 29 -8.39 9.30 6.81
C ARG A 29 -8.89 9.12 5.36
N ARG A 30 -8.85 10.20 4.58
CA ARG A 30 -9.12 10.23 3.15
C ARG A 30 -7.89 10.84 2.45
N PRO A 31 -6.91 10.01 2.03
CA PRO A 31 -5.75 10.52 1.31
C PRO A 31 -6.21 11.21 0.02
N ARG A 32 -5.61 12.37 -0.31
CA ARG A 32 -5.96 13.07 -1.55
C ARG A 32 -5.40 12.38 -2.78
N ASN A 33 -4.18 11.84 -2.68
CA ASN A 33 -3.57 11.16 -3.82
C ASN A 33 -3.14 9.76 -3.41
N GLU A 34 -3.49 8.79 -4.25
CA GLU A 34 -3.01 7.42 -4.17
C GLU A 34 -2.55 6.96 -5.55
N VAL A 35 -1.32 6.47 -5.63
CA VAL A 35 -0.75 5.84 -6.82
C VAL A 35 -0.46 4.40 -6.49
N TYR A 36 -0.91 3.48 -7.34
CA TYR A 36 -0.55 2.07 -7.26
C TYR A 36 -0.04 1.60 -8.61
N ILE A 37 1.10 0.91 -8.60
CA ILE A 37 1.77 0.37 -9.78
C ILE A 37 2.14 -1.07 -9.50
N SER A 38 1.86 -1.97 -10.44
CA SER A 38 2.25 -3.37 -10.38
C SER A 38 2.72 -3.86 -11.75
N ALA A 39 3.82 -4.59 -11.76
CA ALA A 39 4.37 -5.20 -12.95
C ALA A 39 4.74 -6.66 -12.67
N SER A 40 4.41 -7.53 -13.61
CA SER A 40 4.81 -8.93 -13.58
C SER A 40 5.42 -9.36 -14.90
N TYR A 41 6.45 -10.18 -14.82
CA TYR A 41 7.15 -10.71 -15.98
C TYR A 41 7.51 -12.19 -15.78
N LEU A 42 7.45 -12.97 -16.86
CA LEU A 42 7.79 -14.39 -16.87
C LEU A 42 9.06 -14.61 -17.71
N TRP A 43 10.19 -14.74 -17.04
CA TRP A 43 11.50 -14.98 -17.65
C TRP A 43 11.64 -16.46 -18.01
N TYR A 44 12.10 -16.72 -19.24
CA TYR A 44 12.42 -18.06 -19.75
C TYR A 44 11.33 -19.12 -19.49
N LYS A 45 10.07 -18.70 -19.38
CA LYS A 45 8.91 -19.54 -19.04
C LYS A 45 9.00 -20.28 -17.69
N ARG A 46 9.93 -19.92 -16.80
CA ARG A 46 10.13 -20.60 -15.49
C ARG A 46 10.18 -19.67 -14.30
N LEU A 47 10.74 -18.47 -14.45
CA LEU A 47 10.84 -17.51 -13.36
C LEU A 47 9.77 -16.44 -13.54
N ARG A 48 8.81 -16.35 -12.63
CA ARG A 48 7.87 -15.23 -12.57
C ARG A 48 8.34 -14.25 -11.51
N THR A 49 8.51 -12.99 -11.87
CA THR A 49 8.75 -11.90 -10.92
C THR A 49 7.59 -10.95 -10.93
N VAL A 50 7.25 -10.43 -9.76
CA VAL A 50 6.23 -9.40 -9.55
C VAL A 50 6.83 -8.31 -8.69
N ILE A 51 6.64 -7.06 -9.09
CA ILE A 51 6.95 -5.88 -8.28
C ILE A 51 5.70 -5.03 -8.19
N GLU A 52 5.43 -4.52 -7.00
CA GLU A 52 4.34 -3.59 -6.76
C GLU A 52 4.83 -2.44 -5.88
N ALA A 53 4.28 -1.25 -6.11
CA ALA A 53 4.58 -0.06 -5.37
C ALA A 53 3.29 0.73 -5.12
N LYS A 54 3.16 1.28 -3.92
CA LYS A 54 2.06 2.16 -3.54
C LYS A 54 2.62 3.44 -2.94
N PHE A 55 2.05 4.58 -3.32
CA PHE A 55 2.38 5.89 -2.80
C PHE A 55 1.10 6.58 -2.37
N VAL A 56 1.06 7.10 -1.15
CA VAL A 56 -0.11 7.77 -0.59
C VAL A 56 0.35 9.06 0.08
N ASN A 57 -0.28 10.17 -0.26
CA ASN A 57 0.07 11.47 0.33
C ASN A 57 -1.14 12.32 0.72
N ALA A 58 -0.85 13.46 1.34
CA ALA A 58 -1.82 14.46 1.79
C ALA A 58 -2.90 13.80 2.65
N ARG A 59 -2.47 13.30 3.80
CA ARG A 59 -3.30 12.57 4.77
C ARG A 59 -3.48 13.39 6.03
N GLU A 60 -4.70 13.45 6.54
CA GLU A 60 -4.99 14.06 7.86
C GLU A 60 -5.67 13.04 8.77
N GLU A 61 -5.49 13.25 10.06
CA GLU A 61 -6.19 12.54 11.12
C GLU A 61 -7.09 13.48 11.93
N LEU A 62 -8.11 12.87 12.54
CA LEU A 62 -9.06 13.54 13.41
C LEU A 62 -8.37 14.18 14.61
N ASN A 63 -8.61 15.47 14.83
CA ASN A 63 -8.32 16.14 16.10
C ASN A 63 -9.64 16.47 16.81
N PHE A 64 -9.85 15.91 18.01
CA PHE A 64 -11.09 16.16 18.75
C PHE A 64 -11.12 17.60 19.27
N GLY A 65 -12.10 18.39 18.81
CA GLY A 65 -12.27 19.79 19.22
C GLY A 65 -11.32 20.78 18.57
N GLY A 66 -10.55 20.37 17.55
CA GLY A 66 -9.62 21.23 16.81
C GLY A 66 -9.60 20.93 15.31
N PRO A 67 -8.81 21.69 14.53
CA PRO A 67 -8.55 21.35 13.14
C PRO A 67 -7.80 20.02 13.05
N ASN A 68 -8.09 19.24 12.01
CA ASN A 68 -7.33 18.03 11.70
C ASN A 68 -5.83 18.34 11.64
N PHE A 69 -5.00 17.34 11.91
CA PHE A 69 -3.55 17.45 11.76
C PHE A 69 -3.06 16.52 10.65
N ASP A 70 -2.02 16.96 9.95
CA ASP A 70 -1.37 16.15 8.93
C ASP A 70 -0.64 14.96 9.56
N ILE A 71 -0.75 13.81 8.91
CA ILE A 71 0.01 12.62 9.25
C ILE A 71 0.98 12.29 8.11
N GLU A 72 2.03 11.57 8.45
CA GLU A 72 3.09 11.22 7.51
C GLU A 72 2.53 10.50 6.26
N ASP A 73 2.98 10.98 5.11
CA ASP A 73 2.78 10.33 3.82
C ASP A 73 3.59 9.04 3.79
N TYR A 74 3.18 8.06 2.99
CA TYR A 74 3.94 6.81 2.96
C TYR A 74 4.02 6.23 1.57
N SER A 75 5.07 5.44 1.39
CA SER A 75 5.21 4.60 0.22
C SER A 75 5.82 3.27 0.61
N PHE A 76 5.44 2.22 -0.10
CA PHE A 76 6.07 0.92 0.06
C PHE A 76 6.25 0.26 -1.30
N VAL A 77 7.23 -0.63 -1.35
CA VAL A 77 7.51 -1.49 -2.50
C VAL A 77 7.51 -2.93 -2.02
N ASN A 78 6.77 -3.81 -2.70
CA ASN A 78 6.84 -5.25 -2.47
C ASN A 78 7.38 -5.93 -3.72
N ILE A 79 8.14 -7.00 -3.52
CA ILE A 79 8.68 -7.82 -4.60
C ILE A 79 8.44 -9.30 -4.31
N ALA A 80 8.06 -10.05 -5.33
CA ALA A 80 7.88 -11.48 -5.26
C ALA A 80 8.52 -12.17 -6.47
N ALA A 81 9.02 -13.38 -6.26
CA ALA A 81 9.54 -14.24 -7.29
C ALA A 81 9.07 -15.68 -7.07
N GLU A 82 8.76 -16.39 -8.15
CA GLU A 82 8.47 -17.82 -8.17
C GLU A 82 9.26 -18.46 -9.31
N TYR A 83 10.05 -19.48 -8.99
CA TYR A 83 10.85 -20.24 -9.94
C TYR A 83 10.33 -21.68 -10.04
N GLU A 84 9.89 -22.06 -11.22
CA GLU A 84 9.49 -23.43 -11.54
C GLU A 84 10.75 -24.29 -11.80
N ILE A 85 11.00 -25.24 -10.91
CA ILE A 85 12.08 -26.22 -11.07
C ILE A 85 11.63 -27.28 -12.09
N ASN A 86 10.39 -27.77 -11.92
CA ASN A 86 9.72 -28.71 -12.81
C ASN A 86 8.19 -28.54 -12.67
N PRO A 87 7.36 -29.21 -13.50
CA PRO A 87 5.91 -29.03 -13.47
C PRO A 87 5.23 -29.33 -12.12
N HIS A 88 5.90 -30.09 -11.24
CA HIS A 88 5.39 -30.51 -9.93
C HIS A 88 6.03 -29.73 -8.76
N LEU A 89 7.04 -28.90 -9.02
CA LEU A 89 7.85 -28.26 -7.97
C LEU A 89 8.27 -26.84 -8.34
N SER A 90 7.93 -25.89 -7.47
CA SER A 90 8.36 -24.49 -7.58
C SER A 90 8.89 -23.96 -6.25
N LEU A 91 9.88 -23.07 -6.31
CA LEU A 91 10.34 -22.27 -5.19
C LEU A 91 9.72 -20.88 -5.28
N PHE A 92 9.35 -20.28 -4.16
CA PHE A 92 8.90 -18.89 -4.13
C PHE A 92 9.53 -18.11 -3.00
N GLY A 93 9.66 -16.81 -3.22
CA GLY A 93 10.07 -15.84 -2.23
C GLY A 93 9.33 -14.52 -2.43
N ARG A 94 9.06 -13.81 -1.35
CA ARG A 94 8.56 -12.44 -1.39
C ARG A 94 9.12 -11.59 -0.26
N ILE A 95 9.31 -10.32 -0.53
CA ILE A 95 9.71 -9.31 0.44
C ILE A 95 8.64 -8.23 0.40
N ASN A 96 7.98 -8.03 1.54
CA ASN A 96 7.06 -6.92 1.74
C ASN A 96 7.82 -5.76 2.39
N ASN A 97 7.47 -4.53 2.02
CA ASN A 97 8.08 -3.31 2.48
C ASN A 97 9.61 -3.32 2.27
N LEU A 98 10.03 -3.46 1.02
CA LEU A 98 11.43 -3.59 0.60
C LEU A 98 12.30 -2.41 1.07
N THR A 99 11.73 -1.22 1.20
CA THR A 99 12.40 -0.02 1.71
C THR A 99 12.49 0.04 3.23
N ASP A 100 11.77 -0.82 3.95
CA ASP A 100 11.59 -0.78 5.42
C ASP A 100 11.02 0.55 5.91
N GLU A 101 10.02 1.05 5.20
CA GLU A 101 9.31 2.27 5.58
C GLU A 101 8.52 2.04 6.87
N GLN A 102 8.71 2.91 7.86
CA GLN A 102 7.91 2.90 9.08
C GLN A 102 6.77 3.90 8.94
N TYR A 103 5.58 3.41 8.61
CA TYR A 103 4.41 4.26 8.41
C TYR A 103 3.22 3.77 9.24
N SER A 104 2.21 4.63 9.35
CA SER A 104 0.94 4.31 10.01
C SER A 104 -0.23 4.60 9.06
N GLU A 105 -1.06 3.60 8.75
CA GLU A 105 -2.29 3.80 7.96
C GLU A 105 -3.38 4.53 8.75
N VAL A 106 -3.37 4.33 10.07
CA VAL A 106 -4.16 5.08 11.04
C VAL A 106 -3.19 5.54 12.11
N PHE A 107 -3.24 6.80 12.49
CA PHE A 107 -2.31 7.34 13.48
C PHE A 107 -2.30 6.48 14.76
N GLY A 108 -1.11 6.11 15.24
CA GLY A 108 -0.93 5.24 16.41
C GLY A 108 -0.99 3.73 16.13
N PHE A 109 -1.29 3.31 14.89
CA PHE A 109 -1.26 1.91 14.46
C PHE A 109 -0.19 1.72 13.38
N PRO A 110 1.07 1.44 13.78
CA PRO A 110 2.16 1.27 12.83
C PRO A 110 1.93 0.04 11.96
N ALA A 111 2.21 0.17 10.68
CA ALA A 111 2.29 -0.94 9.76
C ALA A 111 3.48 -1.84 10.12
N LEU A 112 3.44 -3.09 9.64
CA LEU A 112 4.59 -3.99 9.77
C LEU A 112 5.77 -3.45 8.95
N GLY A 113 6.96 -3.50 9.55
CA GLY A 113 8.22 -3.24 8.85
C GLY A 113 8.53 -4.28 7.77
N ARG A 114 9.78 -4.30 7.29
CA ARG A 114 10.22 -5.24 6.26
C ARG A 114 10.03 -6.69 6.70
N ALA A 115 9.38 -7.48 5.86
CA ALA A 115 9.15 -8.90 6.09
C ALA A 115 9.49 -9.74 4.86
N ALA A 116 10.28 -10.80 5.07
CA ALA A 116 10.65 -11.74 4.03
C ALA A 116 9.98 -13.10 4.26
N TYR A 117 9.47 -13.69 3.19
CA TYR A 117 8.82 -15.00 3.19
C TYR A 117 9.39 -15.83 2.05
N GLY A 118 9.51 -17.13 2.26
CA GLY A 118 9.92 -18.06 1.22
C GLY A 118 9.42 -19.47 1.50
N GLY A 119 9.37 -20.29 0.46
CA GLY A 119 8.92 -21.66 0.58
C GLY A 119 8.91 -22.42 -0.73
N VAL A 120 8.33 -23.62 -0.66
CA VAL A 120 8.22 -24.56 -1.77
C VAL A 120 6.75 -24.80 -2.06
N LYS A 121 6.37 -24.88 -3.34
CA LYS A 121 5.06 -25.31 -3.81
C LYS A 121 5.21 -26.66 -4.52
N VAL A 122 4.39 -27.63 -4.12
CA VAL A 122 4.31 -28.95 -4.75
C VAL A 122 2.94 -29.07 -5.41
N ARG A 123 2.90 -29.60 -6.64
CA ARG A 123 1.67 -29.86 -7.42
C ARG A 123 1.65 -31.33 -7.84
N PHE A 124 0.47 -31.94 -7.84
CA PHE A 124 0.23 -33.35 -8.18
C PHE A 124 -0.58 -33.49 -9.46
#